data_AF-A0A4R7RY64-F1
#
_entry.id   AF-A0A4R7RY64-F1
#
_cell.length_a   1.000
_cell.length_b   1.000
_cell.length_c   1.000
_cell.angle_alpha   90.00
_cell.angle_beta   90.00
_cell.angle_gamma   90.00
#
_symmetry.space_group_name_H-M   'P 1'
#
loop_
_entity.id
_entity.type
_entity.pdbx_description
1 polymer ?
#
loop_
_entity_poly.entity_id
_entity_poly.type
_entity_poly.pdbx_seq_one_letter_code
_entity_poly.pdbx_strand_id
1 'polypeptide(L)'
;MTAAVCLECGHMKTGAWKRCPGCRHLPKSLEDRARHLITTDHYLSHEKLEAVSQQIQAGQAPQFVDTQVQAVMQQLQSIENDPREIKRRRWLKLKVHLILLTLGGLIITAVWLWLSSR
;
A
#
# COMPACT_ATOMS: atom_id res chain seq x y z
N MET A 1 10.35 -2.84 11.82
CA MET A 1 10.49 -2.13 10.52
C MET A 1 10.95 -3.17 9.51
N THR A 2 10.41 -3.18 8.30
CA THR A 2 10.78 -4.16 7.25
C THR A 2 11.83 -3.54 6.34
N ALA A 3 13.02 -4.12 6.22
CA ALA A 3 14.03 -3.75 5.25
C ALA A 3 13.68 -4.34 3.86
N ALA A 4 14.00 -3.59 2.80
CA ALA A 4 13.70 -3.97 1.43
C ALA A 4 14.75 -3.42 0.46
N VAL A 5 14.90 -4.06 -0.70
CA VAL A 5 15.72 -3.56 -1.81
C VAL A 5 14.80 -2.96 -2.88
N CYS A 6 15.20 -1.84 -3.48
CA CYS A 6 14.53 -1.32 -4.68
C CYS A 6 15.01 -2.08 -5.93
N LEU A 7 14.08 -2.66 -6.69
CA LEU A 7 14.42 -3.45 -7.88
C LEU A 7 14.95 -2.63 -9.07
N GLU A 8 14.68 -1.32 -9.08
CA GLU A 8 15.10 -0.42 -10.18
C GLU A 8 16.52 0.12 -10.01
N CYS A 9 16.99 0.30 -8.76
CA CYS A 9 18.28 0.96 -8.51
C CYS A 9 19.12 0.30 -7.40
N GLY A 10 18.63 -0.78 -6.80
CA GLY A 10 19.34 -1.52 -5.75
C GLY A 10 19.46 -0.80 -4.42
N HIS A 11 18.77 0.32 -4.19
CA HIS A 11 18.89 1.05 -2.93
C HIS A 11 18.13 0.33 -1.79
N MET A 12 18.78 0.21 -0.63
CA MET A 12 18.18 -0.32 0.60
C MET A 12 17.17 0.69 1.18
N LYS A 13 15.96 0.25 1.47
CA LYS A 13 14.87 1.11 1.97
C LYS A 13 14.02 0.42 3.02
N THR A 14 13.21 1.20 3.73
CA THR A 14 12.21 0.66 4.67
C THR A 14 10.87 0.45 3.97
N GLY A 15 10.44 -0.80 3.86
CA GLY A 15 9.16 -1.23 3.30
C GLY A 15 9.17 -1.43 1.79
N ALA A 16 8.68 -2.60 1.36
CA ALA A 16 8.61 -3.02 -0.05
C ALA A 16 7.93 -1.98 -0.97
N TRP A 17 6.84 -1.38 -0.50
CA TRP A 17 5.97 -0.53 -1.31
C TRP A 17 6.10 0.97 -1.01
N LYS A 18 7.13 1.38 -0.25
CA LYS A 18 7.44 2.81 -0.11
C LYS A 18 8.23 3.31 -1.32
N ARG A 19 8.05 4.60 -1.63
CA ARG A 19 8.83 5.29 -2.67
C ARG A 19 10.32 5.19 -2.35
N CYS A 20 11.13 4.77 -3.33
CA CYS A 20 12.57 4.63 -3.16
C CYS A 20 13.22 6.02 -2.94
N PRO A 21 14.06 6.22 -1.92
CA PRO A 21 14.76 7.49 -1.74
C PRO A 21 15.87 7.72 -2.77
N GLY A 22 16.40 6.67 -3.41
CA GLY A 22 17.41 6.77 -4.47
C GLY A 22 16.82 7.16 -5.84
N CYS A 23 15.91 6.35 -6.38
CA CYS A 23 15.37 6.56 -7.74
C CYS A 23 13.91 7.04 -7.80
N ARG A 24 13.24 7.17 -6.64
CA ARG A 24 11.80 7.52 -6.54
C ARG A 24 10.82 6.53 -7.17
N HIS A 25 11.27 5.33 -7.53
CA HIS A 25 10.37 4.26 -7.98
C HIS A 25 9.33 3.93 -6.90
N LEU A 26 8.12 3.65 -7.34
CA LEU A 26 7.01 3.22 -6.51
C LEU A 26 6.32 2.03 -7.19
N PRO A 27 6.28 0.84 -6.57
CA PRO A 27 5.70 -0.33 -7.20
C PRO A 27 4.20 -0.14 -7.51
N LYS A 28 3.75 -0.45 -8.72
CA LYS A 28 2.37 -0.18 -9.17
C LYS A 28 1.54 -1.43 -9.37
N SER A 29 1.99 -2.36 -10.22
CA SER A 29 1.23 -3.57 -10.53
C SER A 29 1.27 -4.55 -9.35
N LEU A 30 0.35 -5.52 -9.34
CA LEU A 30 0.33 -6.58 -8.33
C LEU A 30 1.62 -7.41 -8.38
N GLU A 31 2.07 -7.75 -9.59
CA GLU A 31 3.30 -8.49 -9.83
C GLU A 31 4.55 -7.71 -9.38
N ASP A 32 4.63 -6.42 -9.72
CA ASP A 32 5.73 -5.54 -9.30
C ASP A 32 5.79 -5.41 -7.77
N ARG A 33 4.61 -5.29 -7.12
CA ARG A 33 4.49 -5.32 -5.67
C ARG A 33 4.91 -6.67 -5.06
N ALA A 34 4.59 -7.79 -5.71
CA ALA A 34 4.98 -9.12 -5.26
C ALA A 34 6.50 -9.30 -5.33
N ARG A 35 7.14 -8.94 -6.45
CA ARG A 35 8.60 -8.98 -6.60
C ARG A 35 9.30 -8.12 -5.56
N HIS A 36 8.82 -6.89 -5.34
CA HIS A 36 9.34 -6.01 -4.29
C HIS A 36 9.15 -6.54 -2.87
N LEU A 37 8.09 -7.32 -2.63
CA LEU A 37 7.84 -7.97 -1.34
C LEU A 37 8.79 -9.16 -1.12
N ILE A 38 9.08 -9.94 -2.17
CA ILE A 38 10.07 -11.04 -2.13
C ILE A 38 11.47 -10.50 -1.77
N THR A 39 11.81 -9.27 -2.19
CA THR A 39 13.07 -8.62 -1.82
C THR A 39 12.98 -7.83 -0.52
N THR A 40 12.44 -8.45 0.53
CA THR A 40 12.39 -7.90 1.90
C THR A 40 13.02 -8.84 2.92
N ASP A 41 13.26 -8.33 4.12
CA ASP A 41 13.71 -9.10 5.28
C ASP A 41 12.67 -10.12 5.80
N HIS A 42 11.47 -10.13 5.23
CA HIS A 42 10.47 -11.17 5.47
C HIS A 42 10.77 -12.46 4.71
N TYR A 43 11.46 -12.38 3.57
CA TYR A 43 11.76 -13.51 2.68
C TYR A 43 13.25 -13.81 2.57
N LEU A 44 14.09 -12.79 2.73
CA LEU A 44 15.54 -12.88 2.57
C LEU A 44 16.25 -12.47 3.86
N SER A 45 17.39 -13.08 4.15
CA SER A 45 18.28 -12.57 5.20
C SER A 45 18.86 -11.21 4.81
N HIS A 46 19.35 -10.46 5.79
CA HIS A 46 19.99 -9.16 5.53
C HIS A 46 21.15 -9.27 4.53
N GLU A 47 22.02 -10.27 4.71
CA GLU A 47 23.12 -10.57 3.79
C GLU A 47 22.64 -10.82 2.35
N LYS A 48 21.54 -11.56 2.18
CA LYS A 48 20.95 -11.78 0.84
C LYS A 48 20.37 -10.49 0.26
N LEU A 49 19.81 -9.60 1.08
CA LEU A 49 19.34 -8.29 0.62
C LEU A 49 20.51 -7.41 0.16
N GLU A 50 21.62 -7.41 0.89
CA GLU A 50 22.83 -6.70 0.48
C GLU A 50 23.37 -7.25 -0.84
N ALA A 51 23.41 -8.57 -1.00
CA ALA A 51 23.82 -9.21 -2.26
C ALA A 51 22.91 -8.82 -3.43
N VAL A 52 21.58 -8.83 -3.24
CA VAL A 52 20.61 -8.38 -4.26
C VAL A 52 20.80 -6.89 -4.58
N SER A 53 21.02 -6.06 -3.57
CA SER A 53 21.32 -4.63 -3.73
C SER A 53 22.56 -4.42 -4.60
N GLN A 54 23.67 -5.10 -4.28
CA GLN A 54 24.92 -5.02 -5.05
C GLN A 54 24.74 -5.54 -6.48
N GLN A 55 24.00 -6.64 -6.66
CA GLN A 55 23.69 -7.20 -7.97
C GLN A 55 22.97 -6.19 -8.87
N ILE A 56 21.92 -5.55 -8.37
CA ILE A 56 21.17 -4.53 -9.12
C ILE A 56 22.03 -3.30 -9.42
N GLN A 57 22.86 -2.87 -8.46
CA GLN A 57 23.77 -1.74 -8.66
C GLN A 57 24.85 -2.04 -9.70
N ALA A 58 25.24 -3.31 -9.86
CA ALA A 58 26.11 -3.77 -10.94
C ALA A 58 25.39 -3.91 -12.30
N GLY A 59 24.11 -3.51 -12.39
CA GLY A 59 23.31 -3.59 -13.62
C GLY A 59 22.74 -4.97 -13.91
N GLN A 60 22.77 -5.89 -12.94
CA GLN A 60 22.23 -7.24 -13.10
C GLN A 60 20.83 -7.33 -12.51
N ALA A 61 19.88 -7.85 -13.28
CA ALA A 61 18.52 -8.05 -12.80
C ALA A 61 18.45 -9.31 -11.90
N PRO A 62 17.82 -9.23 -10.71
CA PRO A 62 17.61 -10.40 -9.87
C PRO A 62 16.65 -11.37 -10.56
N GLN A 63 16.94 -12.66 -10.45
CA GLN A 63 16.08 -13.71 -10.99
C GLN A 63 15.04 -14.10 -9.94
N PHE A 64 13.78 -14.17 -10.38
CA PHE A 64 12.67 -14.63 -9.56
C PHE A 64 12.16 -15.96 -10.09
N VAL A 65 11.75 -16.83 -9.17
CA VAL A 65 11.06 -18.07 -9.55
C VAL A 65 9.58 -17.75 -9.78
N ASP A 66 9.07 -17.99 -10.98
CA ASP A 66 7.70 -17.62 -11.36
C ASP A 66 6.64 -18.17 -10.39
N THR A 67 6.80 -19.41 -9.94
CA THR A 67 5.87 -20.03 -8.98
C THR A 67 5.83 -19.30 -7.65
N GLN A 68 6.97 -18.77 -7.19
CA GLN A 68 7.05 -17.97 -5.97
C GLN A 68 6.34 -16.62 -6.17
N VAL A 69 6.59 -15.95 -7.30
CA VAL A 69 5.94 -14.66 -7.62
C VAL A 69 4.42 -14.85 -7.67
N GLN A 70 3.93 -15.89 -8.34
CA GLN A 70 2.50 -16.20 -8.43
C GLN A 70 1.89 -16.50 -7.06
N ALA A 71 2.56 -17.27 -6.20
CA ALA A 71 2.08 -17.53 -4.84
C ALA A 71 1.95 -16.23 -4.02
N VAL A 72 2.93 -15.34 -4.10
CA VAL A 72 2.87 -14.04 -3.41
C VAL A 72 1.78 -13.14 -4.00
N MET A 73 1.61 -13.13 -5.32
CA MET A 73 0.52 -12.40 -5.97
C MET A 73 -0.85 -12.87 -5.49
N GLN A 74 -1.08 -14.19 -5.38
CA GLN A 74 -2.32 -14.75 -4.87
C GLN A 74 -2.56 -14.34 -3.40
N GLN A 75 -1.52 -14.37 -2.57
CA GLN A 75 -1.61 -13.88 -1.19
C GLN A 75 -2.02 -12.40 -1.14
N LEU A 76 -1.33 -11.54 -1.87
CA LEU A 76 -1.65 -10.11 -1.95
C LEU A 76 -3.09 -9.87 -2.44
N GLN A 77 -3.51 -10.59 -3.47
CA GLN A 77 -4.86 -10.47 -4.02
C GLN A 77 -5.93 -10.90 -3.00
N SER A 78 -5.69 -11.93 -2.20
CA SER A 78 -6.62 -12.36 -1.16
C SER A 78 -6.76 -11.34 -0.02
N ILE A 79 -5.66 -10.66 0.34
CA ILE A 79 -5.66 -9.59 1.35
C ILE A 79 -6.40 -8.36 0.81
N GLU A 80 -6.13 -7.96 -0.43
CA GLU A 80 -6.78 -6.80 -1.05
C GLU A 80 -8.29 -7.00 -1.24
N ASN A 81 -8.71 -8.24 -1.52
CA ASN A 81 -10.10 -8.59 -1.77
C ASN A 81 -10.82 -9.17 -0.54
N ASP A 82 -10.30 -8.98 0.68
CA ASP A 82 -10.98 -9.46 1.87
C ASP A 82 -12.38 -8.80 1.99
N PRO A 83 -13.48 -9.58 1.90
CA PRO A 83 -14.84 -9.05 1.96
C PRO A 83 -15.12 -8.32 3.28
N ARG A 84 -14.43 -8.67 4.37
CA ARG A 84 -14.59 -8.01 5.68
C ARG A 84 -14.10 -6.57 5.62
N GLU A 85 -12.94 -6.34 5.01
CA GLU A 85 -12.38 -4.99 4.76
C GLU A 85 -13.27 -4.17 3.83
N ILE A 86 -13.73 -4.77 2.73
CA ILE A 86 -14.60 -4.09 1.76
C ILE A 86 -15.91 -3.67 2.44
N LYS A 87 -16.55 -4.58 3.20
CA LYS A 87 -17.78 -4.29 3.95
C LYS A 87 -17.55 -3.21 5.01
N ARG A 88 -16.43 -3.28 5.76
CA ARG A 88 -16.07 -2.28 6.78
C ARG A 88 -15.90 -0.89 6.16
N ARG A 89 -15.18 -0.78 5.04
CA ARG A 89 -14.99 0.50 4.31
C ARG A 89 -16.31 1.08 3.79
N ARG A 90 -17.18 0.23 3.21
CA ARG A 90 -18.52 0.66 2.77
C ARG A 90 -19.36 1.18 3.94
N TRP A 91 -19.37 0.46 5.06
CA TRP A 91 -20.13 0.84 6.25
C TRP A 91 -19.61 2.13 6.89
N LEU A 92 -18.28 2.32 6.93
CA LEU A 92 -17.67 3.55 7.43
C LEU A 92 -18.07 4.77 6.58
N LYS A 93 -18.02 4.64 5.25
CA LYS A 93 -18.45 5.71 4.33
C LYS A 93 -19.93 6.05 4.52
N LEU A 94 -20.78 5.04 4.67
CA LEU A 94 -22.21 5.25 4.92
C LEU A 94 -22.45 6.01 6.23
N LYS A 95 -21.76 5.63 7.31
CA LYS A 95 -21.84 6.32 8.60
C LYS A 95 -21.39 7.78 8.52
N VAL A 96 -20.26 8.04 7.89
CA VAL A 96 -19.74 9.42 7.72
C VAL A 96 -20.72 10.26 6.92
N HIS A 97 -21.29 9.71 5.85
CA HIS A 97 -22.28 10.44 5.06
C HIS A 97 -23.55 10.76 5.85
N LEU A 98 -24.07 9.81 6.65
CA LEU A 98 -25.21 10.04 7.53
C LEU A 98 -24.93 11.14 8.57
N ILE A 99 -23.74 11.15 9.17
CA ILE A 99 -23.33 12.19 10.14
C ILE A 99 -23.24 13.58 9.48
N LEU A 100 -22.74 13.66 8.25
CA LEU A 100 -22.67 14.92 7.52
C LEU A 100 -24.07 15.46 7.17
N LEU A 101 -25.01 14.58 6.81
CA LEU A 101 -26.40 14.97 6.53
C LEU A 101 -27.12 15.47 7.79
N THR A 102 -26.92 14.83 8.94
CA THR A 102 -27.55 15.27 10.20
C THR A 102 -26.99 16.60 10.68
N LEU A 103 -25.66 16.80 10.63
CA LEU A 103 -25.02 18.08 10.96
C LEU A 103 -25.45 19.19 10.00
N GLY A 104 -25.47 18.92 8.69
CA GLY A 104 -25.95 19.87 7.69
C GLY A 104 -27.40 20.28 7.92
N GLY A 105 -28.27 19.32 8.23
CA GLY A 105 -29.67 19.56 8.59
C GLY A 105 -29.82 20.45 9.83
N LEU A 106 -29.05 20.17 10.90
CA LEU A 106 -29.04 20.98 12.12
C LEU A 106 -28.58 22.43 11.88
N ILE A 107 -27.60 22.63 10.99
CA ILE A 107 -27.15 23.97 10.61
C ILE A 107 -28.26 24.71 9.86
N ILE A 108 -28.92 24.05 8.91
CA ILE A 108 -30.03 24.64 8.14
C ILE A 108 -31.18 25.05 9.05
N THR A 109 -31.58 24.18 10.00
CA THR A 109 -32.67 24.49 10.93
C THR A 109 -32.30 25.63 11.88
N ALA A 110 -31.06 25.68 12.37
CA ALA A 110 -30.57 26.77 13.21
C ALA A 110 -30.57 28.11 12.47
N VAL A 111 -30.12 28.13 11.21
CA VAL A 111 -30.14 29.33 10.36
C VAL A 111 -31.57 29.80 10.08
N TRP A 112 -32.48 28.87 9.80
CA TRP A 112 -33.90 29.19 9.56
C TRP A 112 -34.57 29.79 10.80
N LEU A 113 -34.35 29.21 11.98
CA LEU A 113 -34.83 29.74 13.26
C LEU A 113 -34.26 31.12 13.58
N TRP A 114 -32.98 31.35 13.29
CA TRP A 114 -32.34 32.65 13.48
C TRP A 114 -32.95 33.72 12.56
N LEU A 115 -33.18 33.38 11.28
CA LEU A 115 -33.81 34.27 10.31
C LEU A 115 -35.27 34.59 10.65
N SER A 116 -36.05 33.64 11.15
CA SER A 116 -37.46 33.86 11.51
C SER A 116 -37.67 34.64 12.81
N SER A 117 -36.64 34.71 13.65
CA SER A 117 -36.64 35.49 14.90
C SER A 117 -36.25 36.97 14.73
N ARG A 118 -35.90 37.40 13.50
CA ARG A 118 -35.66 38.80 13.13
C ARG A 118 -36.86 39.38 12.41
#